data_AF-A0A483A734-F1
#
_entry.id   AF-A0A483A734-F1
#
_cell.length_a   1.000
_cell.length_b   1.000
_cell.length_c   1.000
_cell.angle_alpha   90.00
_cell.angle_beta   90.00
_cell.angle_gamma   90.00
#
_symmetry.space_group_name_H-M   'P 1'
#
loop_
_entity.id
_entity.type
_entity.pdbx_description
1 polymer ?
#
loop_
_entity_poly.entity_id
_entity_poly.type
_entity_poly.pdbx_seq_one_letter_code
_entity_poly.pdbx_strand_id
1 'polypeptide(L)'
;MTSPLTFTSGNWSTPQTVTITGVNDADAVNETVTISHALSGGGYNAVTMTNFTATMTDDEVVILGVFFNGKTYLTVTSATGRVWLDRNLGATQVATSSTDSAAYGHLYQWGRNDDGHESRSSATTATLATAITPGTNTFITINSSPHDWTTADRTGSSRTNAWNSGGTNDICPVGFSVPLESELEAERASWATNNASGAYGSNLKIPVAGYRHRTDGRLGRRGEEVHMWSRSAGGTGGRHLDVYSHTAYFNGDNRAHGFSIRCIKD
;
A
#
# COMPACT_ATOMS: atom_id res chain seq x y z
N MET A 1 29.55 31.99 -10.20
CA MET A 1 30.87 32.55 -9.84
C MET A 1 30.63 33.85 -9.11
N THR A 2 31.27 34.05 -7.96
CA THR A 2 31.20 35.33 -7.23
C THR A 2 32.15 36.34 -7.87
N SER A 3 31.84 37.63 -7.75
CA SER A 3 32.77 38.69 -8.14
C SER A 3 34.04 38.64 -7.29
N PRO A 4 35.22 38.94 -7.87
CA PRO A 4 36.48 38.95 -7.11
C PRO A 4 36.47 40.03 -6.02
N LEU A 5 36.97 39.68 -4.82
CA LEU A 5 37.24 40.65 -3.76
C LEU A 5 38.61 41.29 -3.97
N THR A 6 38.70 42.62 -3.88
CA THR A 6 39.97 43.35 -4.01
C THR A 6 40.40 43.91 -2.67
N PHE A 7 41.61 43.55 -2.27
CA PHE A 7 42.28 44.09 -1.09
C PHE A 7 43.30 45.15 -1.53
N THR A 8 43.28 46.29 -0.84
CA THR A 8 44.09 47.49 -1.05
C THR A 8 44.82 47.82 0.24
N SER A 9 45.79 48.73 0.19
CA SER A 9 46.49 49.22 1.39
C SER A 9 45.56 49.82 2.45
N GLY A 10 44.35 50.24 2.08
CA GLY A 10 43.35 50.79 3.00
C GLY A 10 42.39 49.78 3.63
N ASN A 11 42.26 48.56 3.10
CA ASN A 11 41.27 47.58 3.58
C ASN A 11 41.83 46.16 3.79
N TRP A 12 43.12 45.93 3.56
CA TRP A 12 43.74 44.59 3.63
C TRP A 12 43.55 43.89 4.98
N SER A 13 43.44 44.66 6.07
CA SER A 13 43.28 44.15 7.44
C SER A 13 41.82 44.05 7.88
N THR A 14 40.86 44.45 7.06
CA THR A 14 39.43 44.36 7.37
C THR A 14 38.85 43.08 6.76
N PRO A 15 38.28 42.16 7.55
CA PRO A 15 37.64 40.95 7.02
C PRO A 15 36.52 41.27 6.01
N GLN A 16 36.51 40.55 4.88
CA GLN A 16 35.45 40.64 3.87
C GLN A 16 34.73 39.29 3.78
N THR A 17 33.41 39.29 3.92
CA THR A 17 32.60 38.07 3.97
C THR A 17 32.05 37.71 2.59
N VAL A 18 32.20 36.44 2.20
CA VAL A 18 31.50 35.84 1.05
C VAL A 18 30.37 34.98 1.58
N THR A 19 29.14 35.20 1.09
CA THR A 19 27.98 34.37 1.45
C THR A 19 27.68 33.42 0.30
N ILE A 20 27.53 32.14 0.62
CA ILE A 20 27.14 31.07 -0.30
C ILE A 20 25.90 30.42 0.29
N THR A 21 24.86 30.26 -0.52
CA THR A 21 23.59 29.68 -0.10
C THR A 21 23.35 28.42 -0.91
N GLY A 22 23.02 27.32 -0.23
CA GLY A 22 22.46 26.14 -0.89
C GLY A 22 21.07 26.44 -1.46
N VAL A 23 20.65 25.65 -2.45
CA VAL A 23 19.30 25.70 -3.04
C VAL A 23 18.64 24.38 -2.73
N ASN A 24 17.39 24.41 -2.25
CA ASN A 24 16.60 23.20 -2.07
C ASN A 24 16.32 22.56 -3.43
N ASP A 25 16.48 21.26 -3.55
CA ASP A 25 15.97 20.51 -4.69
C ASP A 25 14.84 19.56 -4.28
N ALA A 26 14.70 18.42 -4.96
CA ALA A 26 13.58 17.50 -4.78
C ALA A 26 14.04 16.04 -4.64
N ASP A 27 15.34 15.77 -4.65
CA ASP A 27 15.82 14.44 -4.35
C ASP A 27 16.07 14.29 -2.84
N ALA A 28 16.81 13.27 -2.42
CA ALA A 28 17.01 12.97 -1.00
C ALA A 28 18.47 12.58 -0.73
N VAL A 29 19.37 13.10 -1.56
CA VAL A 29 20.78 12.79 -1.59
C VAL A 29 21.53 13.96 -0.98
N ASN A 30 22.59 13.67 -0.23
CA ASN A 30 23.44 14.74 0.28
C ASN A 30 24.48 15.13 -0.79
N GLU A 31 24.60 16.42 -1.08
CA GLU A 31 25.61 16.94 -2.00
C GLU A 31 26.84 17.47 -1.25
N THR A 32 27.97 17.39 -1.95
CA THR A 32 29.19 18.08 -1.54
C THR A 32 29.64 19.04 -2.62
N VAL A 33 29.98 20.27 -2.24
CA VAL A 33 30.57 21.27 -3.14
C VAL A 33 31.95 21.68 -2.63
N THR A 34 32.92 21.70 -3.55
CA THR A 34 34.25 22.23 -3.28
C THR A 34 34.26 23.72 -3.59
N ILE A 35 34.48 24.54 -2.58
CA ILE A 35 34.65 25.99 -2.70
C ILE A 35 36.15 26.27 -2.79
N SER A 36 36.61 26.52 -4.02
CA SER A 36 37.98 26.92 -4.31
C SER A 36 38.13 28.44 -4.34
N HIS A 37 39.32 28.91 -3.99
CA HIS A 37 39.68 30.32 -4.09
C HIS A 37 41.12 30.45 -4.61
N ALA A 38 41.41 31.59 -5.24
CA ALA A 38 42.72 31.92 -5.75
C ALA A 38 43.11 33.33 -5.30
N LEU A 39 44.38 33.51 -4.95
CA LEU A 39 44.95 34.78 -4.54
C LEU A 39 45.90 35.28 -5.63
N SER A 40 45.93 36.59 -5.86
CA SER A 40 46.90 37.21 -6.75
C SER A 40 47.19 38.65 -6.33
N GLY A 41 48.40 39.13 -6.64
CA GLY A 41 48.86 40.48 -6.33
C GLY A 41 49.49 40.63 -4.94
N GLY A 42 50.07 41.81 -4.68
CA GLY A 42 50.58 42.19 -3.36
C GLY A 42 51.70 41.32 -2.76
N GLY A 43 52.33 40.44 -3.55
CA GLY A 43 53.33 39.47 -3.07
C GLY A 43 52.76 38.13 -2.60
N TYR A 44 51.45 37.91 -2.67
CA TYR A 44 50.78 36.70 -2.15
C TYR A 44 50.60 35.59 -3.19
N ASN A 45 51.20 35.70 -4.37
CA ASN A 45 51.02 34.74 -5.47
C ASN A 45 51.46 33.30 -5.13
N ALA A 46 52.33 33.14 -4.14
CA ALA A 46 52.79 31.82 -3.67
C ALA A 46 51.97 31.27 -2.50
N VAL A 47 51.04 32.06 -1.95
CA VAL A 47 50.20 31.63 -0.83
C VAL A 47 49.05 30.81 -1.37
N THR A 48 48.98 29.57 -0.95
CA THR A 48 47.86 28.68 -1.20
C THR A 48 47.09 28.45 0.08
N MET A 49 45.80 28.22 -0.06
CA MET A 49 44.93 27.82 1.04
C MET A 49 44.08 26.66 0.56
N THR A 50 43.77 25.77 1.49
CA THR A 50 42.98 24.57 1.19
C THR A 50 41.57 24.99 0.79
N ASN A 51 41.04 24.33 -0.25
CA ASN A 51 39.64 24.48 -0.59
C ASN A 51 38.76 24.09 0.60
N PHE A 52 37.62 24.75 0.72
CA PHE A 52 36.62 24.39 1.70
C PHE A 52 35.61 23.43 1.07
N THR A 53 35.31 22.34 1.75
CA THR A 53 34.23 21.44 1.32
C THR A 53 33.00 21.73 2.16
N ALA A 54 31.93 22.19 1.51
CA ALA A 54 30.62 22.28 2.13
C ALA A 54 29.82 21.01 1.82
N THR A 55 29.15 20.48 2.84
CA THR A 55 28.17 19.40 2.71
C THR A 55 26.78 19.97 2.92
N MET A 56 25.90 19.77 1.96
CA MET A 56 24.47 20.03 2.12
C MET A 56 23.86 18.72 2.63
N THR A 57 23.23 18.79 3.80
CA THR A 57 22.43 17.69 4.32
C THR A 57 21.00 17.91 3.89
N ASP A 58 20.47 16.94 3.17
CA ASP A 58 19.13 16.94 2.64
C ASP A 58 18.11 16.53 3.73
N ASP A 59 16.91 17.12 3.69
CA ASP A 59 15.83 16.88 4.65
C ASP A 59 14.62 16.15 4.06
N GLU A 60 14.67 15.78 2.79
CA GLU A 60 13.68 15.01 2.09
C GLU A 60 13.73 13.54 2.53
N VAL A 61 12.56 13.03 2.93
CA VAL A 61 12.40 11.62 3.28
C VAL A 61 12.03 10.84 2.03
N VAL A 62 12.91 9.93 1.57
CA VAL A 62 12.52 8.90 0.60
C VAL A 62 11.44 8.03 1.23
N ILE A 63 10.18 8.29 0.90
CA ILE A 63 9.10 7.35 1.21
C ILE A 63 9.28 6.16 0.27
N LEU A 64 10.03 5.16 0.73
CA LEU A 64 10.01 3.85 0.10
C LEU A 64 8.61 3.27 0.31
N GLY A 65 7.79 3.29 -0.74
CA GLY A 65 6.47 2.66 -0.75
C GLY A 65 5.33 3.57 -1.20
N VAL A 66 4.12 3.03 -1.09
CA VAL A 66 2.86 3.65 -1.47
C VAL A 66 2.11 4.03 -0.20
N PHE A 67 1.90 5.33 0.03
CA PHE A 67 1.10 5.80 1.16
C PHE A 67 -0.39 5.74 0.83
N PHE A 68 -1.16 5.00 1.63
CA PHE A 68 -2.58 4.78 1.42
C PHE A 68 -3.31 4.53 2.75
N ASN A 69 -4.43 5.23 2.98
CA ASN A 69 -5.28 5.14 4.18
C ASN A 69 -4.48 5.11 5.50
N GLY A 70 -3.51 6.02 5.63
CA GLY A 70 -2.70 6.18 6.84
C GLY A 70 -1.62 5.12 7.04
N LYS A 71 -1.29 4.33 6.00
CA LYS A 71 -0.25 3.30 6.04
C LYS A 71 0.68 3.40 4.83
N THR A 72 1.96 3.09 5.04
CA THR A 72 2.93 2.92 3.95
C THR A 72 3.05 1.45 3.61
N TYR A 73 2.69 1.10 2.38
CA TYR A 73 2.82 -0.25 1.82
C TYR A 73 4.07 -0.31 0.95
N LEU A 74 4.84 -1.40 1.04
CA LEU A 74 5.86 -1.70 0.03
C LEU A 74 5.24 -2.56 -1.06
N THR A 75 6.02 -2.78 -2.12
CA THR A 75 5.65 -3.71 -3.19
C THR A 75 6.52 -4.96 -3.14
N VAL A 76 5.96 -6.06 -3.61
CA VAL A 76 6.64 -7.34 -3.76
C VAL A 76 6.35 -7.92 -5.14
N THR A 77 7.38 -8.40 -5.82
CA THR A 77 7.23 -9.15 -7.07
C THR A 77 7.06 -10.63 -6.74
N SER A 78 5.95 -11.20 -7.21
CA SER A 78 5.63 -12.62 -7.05
C SER A 78 6.38 -13.50 -8.06
N ALA A 79 6.29 -14.82 -7.88
CA ALA A 79 6.81 -15.80 -8.83
C ALA A 79 6.17 -15.70 -10.23
N THR A 80 4.98 -15.08 -10.35
CA THR A 80 4.33 -14.80 -11.64
C THR A 80 4.91 -13.59 -12.37
N GLY A 81 5.83 -12.84 -11.74
CA GLY A 81 6.36 -11.57 -12.24
C GLY A 81 5.43 -10.37 -12.00
N ARG A 82 4.21 -10.60 -11.49
CA ARG A 82 3.30 -9.52 -11.09
C ARG A 82 3.74 -8.88 -9.78
N VAL A 83 3.50 -7.58 -9.68
CA VAL A 83 3.80 -6.77 -8.50
C VAL A 83 2.54 -6.61 -7.64
N TRP A 84 2.68 -6.81 -6.34
CA TRP A 84 1.60 -6.76 -5.36
C TRP A 84 1.97 -5.83 -4.21
N LEU A 85 1.00 -5.38 -3.42
CA LEU A 85 1.29 -4.82 -2.11
C LEU A 85 1.87 -5.88 -1.16
N ASP A 86 2.80 -5.50 -0.32
CA ASP A 86 3.54 -6.39 0.58
C ASP A 86 2.68 -7.03 1.71
N ARG A 87 1.53 -6.44 2.03
CA ARG A 87 0.58 -6.91 3.07
C ARG A 87 -0.89 -6.70 2.68
N ASN A 88 -1.81 -7.36 3.38
CA ASN A 88 -3.26 -7.20 3.16
C ASN A 88 -3.64 -5.74 3.45
N LEU A 89 -4.65 -5.20 2.76
CA LEU A 89 -5.14 -3.86 3.07
C LEU A 89 -5.56 -3.77 4.55
N GLY A 90 -5.11 -2.71 5.21
CA GLY A 90 -5.34 -2.47 6.64
C GLY A 90 -4.34 -3.15 7.59
N ALA A 91 -3.47 -4.03 7.10
CA ALA A 91 -2.48 -4.69 7.95
C ALA A 91 -1.38 -3.72 8.40
N THR A 92 -0.88 -3.87 9.63
CA THR A 92 0.17 -3.01 10.17
C THR A 92 1.58 -3.48 9.82
N GLN A 93 1.75 -4.74 9.44
CA GLN A 93 3.03 -5.32 9.03
C GLN A 93 2.89 -6.41 7.96
N VAL A 94 4.00 -6.72 7.30
CA VAL A 94 4.15 -7.95 6.51
C VAL A 94 4.16 -9.14 7.46
N ALA A 95 3.49 -10.23 7.09
CA ALA A 95 3.37 -11.41 7.95
C ALA A 95 4.75 -11.98 8.34
N THR A 96 4.97 -12.14 9.64
CA THR A 96 6.15 -12.85 10.19
C THR A 96 5.86 -14.33 10.50
N SER A 97 4.58 -14.72 10.49
CA SER A 97 4.08 -16.10 10.53
C SER A 97 2.72 -16.15 9.82
N SER A 98 2.23 -17.34 9.46
CA SER A 98 0.90 -17.49 8.87
C SER A 98 -0.21 -16.99 9.80
N THR A 99 0.01 -17.06 11.11
CA THR A 99 -0.93 -16.65 12.17
C THR A 99 -0.67 -15.25 12.73
N ASP A 100 0.17 -14.45 12.07
CA ASP A 100 0.48 -13.08 12.51
C ASP A 100 -0.75 -12.17 12.39
N SER A 101 -1.39 -11.92 13.54
CA SER A 101 -2.60 -11.09 13.60
C SER A 101 -2.40 -9.65 13.13
N ALA A 102 -1.17 -9.11 13.19
CA ALA A 102 -0.86 -7.77 12.72
C ALA A 102 -0.82 -7.70 11.18
N ALA A 103 -0.68 -8.84 10.50
CA ALA A 103 -0.67 -8.97 9.05
C ALA A 103 -2.06 -9.26 8.43
N TYR A 104 -3.07 -9.53 9.27
CA TYR A 104 -4.38 -9.98 8.79
C TYR A 104 -5.15 -8.93 7.98
N GLY A 105 -4.99 -7.66 8.32
CA GLY A 105 -5.68 -6.54 7.68
C GLY A 105 -7.18 -6.53 7.88
N HIS A 106 -7.87 -5.75 7.05
CA HIS A 106 -9.32 -5.55 7.08
C HIS A 106 -10.10 -6.65 6.34
N LEU A 107 -11.43 -6.61 6.47
CA LEU A 107 -12.37 -7.60 5.95
C LEU A 107 -13.53 -6.91 5.24
N TYR A 108 -13.47 -6.83 3.91
CA TYR A 108 -14.36 -6.03 3.07
C TYR A 108 -15.57 -6.84 2.62
N GLN A 109 -16.74 -6.22 2.58
CA GLN A 109 -17.91 -6.75 1.88
C GLN A 109 -17.75 -6.54 0.37
N TRP A 110 -18.11 -7.53 -0.44
CA TRP A 110 -17.69 -7.58 -1.84
C TRP A 110 -18.24 -6.39 -2.65
N GLY A 111 -17.33 -5.64 -3.27
CA GLY A 111 -17.61 -4.44 -4.06
C GLY A 111 -17.97 -3.17 -3.29
N ARG A 112 -17.82 -3.17 -1.96
CA ARG A 112 -18.11 -1.99 -1.12
C ARG A 112 -16.90 -1.07 -1.02
N ASN A 113 -17.16 0.21 -0.75
CA ASN A 113 -16.13 1.20 -0.43
C ASN A 113 -15.46 0.96 0.91
N ASP A 114 -14.22 1.46 1.05
CA ASP A 114 -13.56 1.62 2.35
C ASP A 114 -14.24 2.78 3.09
N ASP A 115 -15.26 2.44 3.89
CA ASP A 115 -16.09 3.39 4.65
C ASP A 115 -16.03 3.16 6.15
N GLY A 116 -15.14 2.28 6.61
CA GLY A 116 -15.00 1.87 8.00
C GLY A 116 -15.70 0.55 8.34
N HIS A 117 -16.54 0.01 7.45
CA HIS A 117 -17.19 -1.29 7.69
C HIS A 117 -16.20 -2.45 7.74
N GLU A 118 -15.10 -2.34 6.99
CA GLU A 118 -14.06 -3.35 6.81
C GLU A 118 -13.22 -3.56 8.08
N SER A 119 -13.26 -2.61 9.01
CA SER A 119 -12.74 -2.78 10.35
C SER A 119 -13.31 -4.03 11.01
N ARG A 120 -12.42 -4.85 11.58
CA ARG A 120 -12.77 -6.10 12.26
C ARG A 120 -13.66 -5.89 13.49
N SER A 121 -13.74 -4.67 14.00
CA SER A 121 -14.51 -4.27 15.18
C SER A 121 -15.63 -3.27 14.90
N SER A 122 -15.91 -2.95 13.63
CA SER A 122 -17.02 -2.04 13.30
C SER A 122 -18.35 -2.56 13.81
N ALA A 123 -19.30 -1.67 14.11
CA ALA A 123 -20.65 -2.08 14.50
C ALA A 123 -21.36 -2.81 13.35
N THR A 124 -22.40 -3.58 13.69
CA THR A 124 -23.19 -4.31 12.71
C THR A 124 -24.59 -3.70 12.53
N THR A 125 -25.20 -3.93 11.37
CA THR A 125 -26.61 -3.60 11.11
C THR A 125 -27.25 -4.68 10.23
N ALA A 126 -28.55 -4.92 10.38
CA ALA A 126 -29.31 -5.79 9.47
C ALA A 126 -29.97 -5.01 8.32
N THR A 127 -29.83 -3.68 8.30
CA THR A 127 -30.40 -2.84 7.23
C THR A 127 -29.53 -2.90 5.99
N LEU A 128 -30.10 -3.38 4.87
CA LEU A 128 -29.43 -3.39 3.58
C LEU A 128 -29.14 -1.97 3.09
N ALA A 129 -27.98 -1.80 2.47
CA ALA A 129 -27.68 -0.62 1.69
C ALA A 129 -28.51 -0.58 0.39
N THR A 130 -28.72 0.62 -0.14
CA THR A 130 -29.42 0.84 -1.42
C THR A 130 -28.48 1.29 -2.55
N ALA A 131 -27.20 1.45 -2.25
CA ALA A 131 -26.12 1.82 -3.17
C ALA A 131 -24.87 0.99 -2.86
N ILE A 132 -23.87 1.03 -3.76
CA ILE A 132 -22.57 0.39 -3.53
C ILE A 132 -21.62 1.25 -2.66
N THR A 133 -22.02 2.49 -2.38
CA THR A 133 -21.30 3.48 -1.56
C THR A 133 -22.26 4.08 -0.52
N PRO A 134 -22.70 3.30 0.50
CA PRO A 134 -23.78 3.72 1.39
C PRO A 134 -23.43 4.87 2.34
N GLY A 135 -22.16 5.24 2.49
CA GLY A 135 -21.74 6.32 3.39
C GLY A 135 -21.96 6.02 4.88
N THR A 136 -22.06 4.73 5.24
CA THR A 136 -22.18 4.26 6.62
C THR A 136 -20.99 3.35 6.92
N ASN A 137 -20.56 3.25 8.17
CA ASN A 137 -19.39 2.44 8.54
C ASN A 137 -19.77 1.09 9.18
N THR A 138 -21.05 0.70 9.13
CA THR A 138 -21.52 -0.54 9.75
C THR A 138 -21.39 -1.73 8.80
N PHE A 139 -20.89 -2.84 9.32
CA PHE A 139 -20.91 -4.13 8.63
C PHE A 139 -22.34 -4.64 8.53
N ILE A 140 -22.77 -5.08 7.34
CA ILE A 140 -24.18 -5.42 7.12
C ILE A 140 -24.33 -6.93 7.28
N THR A 141 -25.17 -7.35 8.21
CA THR A 141 -25.41 -8.75 8.53
C THR A 141 -26.76 -9.22 8.00
N ILE A 142 -26.77 -10.30 7.22
CA ILE A 142 -27.94 -10.84 6.52
C ILE A 142 -27.99 -12.37 6.67
N ASN A 143 -29.09 -12.87 7.24
CA ASN A 143 -29.33 -14.31 7.47
C ASN A 143 -30.32 -14.94 6.47
N SER A 144 -30.78 -14.18 5.48
CA SER A 144 -31.77 -14.61 4.49
C SER A 144 -31.44 -14.05 3.10
N SER A 145 -32.15 -14.52 2.07
CA SER A 145 -32.02 -13.98 0.70
C SER A 145 -32.18 -12.44 0.72
N PRO A 146 -31.29 -11.66 0.06
CA PRO A 146 -30.43 -12.07 -1.05
C PRO A 146 -29.03 -12.58 -0.66
N HIS A 147 -28.68 -12.66 0.64
CA HIS A 147 -27.29 -12.91 1.09
C HIS A 147 -26.26 -11.92 0.50
N ASP A 148 -26.71 -10.71 0.22
CA ASP A 148 -25.94 -9.58 -0.26
C ASP A 148 -26.17 -8.41 0.71
N TRP A 149 -25.20 -7.51 0.83
CA TRP A 149 -25.23 -6.39 1.77
C TRP A 149 -25.94 -5.16 1.22
N THR A 150 -26.23 -5.14 -0.08
CA THR A 150 -26.96 -4.07 -0.75
C THR A 150 -27.97 -4.61 -1.74
N THR A 151 -29.04 -3.86 -1.98
CA THR A 151 -30.02 -4.14 -3.03
C THR A 151 -29.55 -3.69 -4.42
N ALA A 152 -28.46 -2.91 -4.49
CA ALA A 152 -27.90 -2.38 -5.72
C ALA A 152 -26.99 -3.39 -6.45
N ASP A 153 -26.88 -3.24 -7.78
CA ASP A 153 -25.93 -3.97 -8.64
C ASP A 153 -25.97 -5.51 -8.44
N ARG A 154 -27.12 -6.12 -8.71
CA ARG A 154 -27.29 -7.57 -8.58
C ARG A 154 -26.34 -8.36 -9.50
N THR A 155 -25.97 -7.83 -10.67
CA THR A 155 -25.05 -8.48 -11.60
C THR A 155 -23.59 -8.39 -11.14
N GLY A 156 -23.26 -7.41 -10.28
CA GLY A 156 -21.90 -7.19 -9.77
C GLY A 156 -21.01 -6.40 -10.74
N SER A 157 -21.57 -5.86 -11.82
CA SER A 157 -20.81 -5.17 -12.87
C SER A 157 -20.25 -3.84 -12.38
N SER A 158 -21.07 -3.05 -11.67
CA SER A 158 -20.62 -1.79 -11.08
C SER A 158 -19.60 -2.03 -9.95
N ARG A 159 -19.77 -3.10 -9.17
CA ARG A 159 -18.85 -3.51 -8.11
C ARG A 159 -17.50 -4.01 -8.63
N THR A 160 -17.50 -4.74 -9.75
CA THR A 160 -16.27 -5.16 -10.45
C THR A 160 -15.48 -3.93 -10.92
N ASN A 161 -16.18 -2.96 -11.51
CA ASN A 161 -15.57 -1.71 -11.97
C ASN A 161 -15.15 -0.80 -10.81
N ALA A 162 -15.87 -0.81 -9.70
CA ALA A 162 -15.54 -0.03 -8.50
C ALA A 162 -14.16 -0.39 -7.97
N TRP A 163 -13.84 -1.69 -7.91
CA TRP A 163 -12.54 -2.18 -7.45
C TRP A 163 -11.46 -2.28 -8.55
N ASN A 164 -11.71 -1.67 -9.71
CA ASN A 164 -10.68 -1.43 -10.72
C ASN A 164 -9.91 -0.15 -10.38
N SER A 165 -8.68 -0.06 -10.87
CA SER A 165 -7.83 1.11 -10.71
C SER A 165 -8.49 2.37 -11.26
N GLY A 166 -8.48 3.42 -10.42
CA GLY A 166 -9.13 4.70 -10.75
C GLY A 166 -10.65 4.61 -10.83
N GLY A 167 -11.25 3.50 -10.42
CA GLY A 167 -12.68 3.38 -10.23
C GLY A 167 -13.17 4.40 -9.20
N THR A 168 -14.43 4.82 -9.31
CA THR A 168 -15.07 5.78 -8.38
C THR A 168 -15.01 5.32 -6.92
N ASN A 169 -14.73 4.04 -6.70
CA ASN A 169 -14.68 3.43 -5.41
C ASN A 169 -13.56 2.38 -5.31
N ASP A 170 -12.42 2.73 -5.89
CA ASP A 170 -11.23 1.91 -5.75
C ASP A 170 -10.75 1.95 -4.31
N ILE A 171 -10.57 0.77 -3.73
CA ILE A 171 -10.10 0.59 -2.35
C ILE A 171 -8.61 0.26 -2.31
N CYS A 172 -7.97 0.17 -3.47
CA CYS A 172 -6.53 0.04 -3.60
C CYS A 172 -5.90 1.42 -3.84
N PRO A 173 -4.60 1.57 -3.56
CA PRO A 173 -3.87 2.78 -3.93
C PRO A 173 -3.87 3.00 -5.44
N VAL A 174 -3.74 4.26 -5.88
CA VAL A 174 -3.64 4.60 -7.32
C VAL A 174 -2.55 3.76 -8.02
N GLY A 175 -2.89 3.17 -9.16
CA GLY A 175 -2.02 2.26 -9.91
C GLY A 175 -2.04 0.81 -9.41
N PHE A 176 -2.92 0.49 -8.47
CA PHE A 176 -3.23 -0.85 -8.02
C PHE A 176 -4.74 -1.07 -8.09
N SER A 177 -5.14 -2.33 -8.20
CA SER A 177 -6.53 -2.76 -8.15
C SER A 177 -6.70 -4.01 -7.30
N VAL A 178 -7.93 -4.33 -6.94
CA VAL A 178 -8.24 -5.66 -6.39
C VAL A 178 -8.05 -6.67 -7.54
N PRO A 179 -7.34 -7.78 -7.33
CA PRO A 179 -6.98 -8.69 -8.42
C PRO A 179 -8.23 -9.30 -9.07
N LEU A 180 -8.14 -9.59 -10.36
CA LEU A 180 -9.05 -10.51 -11.02
C LEU A 180 -8.85 -11.93 -10.49
N GLU A 181 -9.87 -12.78 -10.61
CA GLU A 181 -9.75 -14.20 -10.30
C GLU A 181 -8.59 -14.85 -11.06
N SER A 182 -8.40 -14.53 -12.34
CA SER A 182 -7.30 -15.07 -13.14
C SER A 182 -5.92 -14.69 -12.62
N GLU A 183 -5.75 -13.49 -12.05
CA GLU A 183 -4.48 -13.01 -11.53
C GLU A 183 -4.14 -13.67 -10.20
N LEU A 184 -5.14 -13.76 -9.32
CA LEU A 184 -4.98 -14.40 -8.01
C LEU A 184 -4.92 -15.95 -8.13
N GLU A 185 -5.53 -16.54 -9.16
CA GLU A 185 -5.39 -17.95 -9.50
C GLU A 185 -4.00 -18.28 -10.06
N ALA A 186 -3.43 -17.42 -10.90
CA ALA A 186 -2.05 -17.56 -11.36
C ALA A 186 -1.07 -17.48 -10.18
N GLU A 187 -1.31 -16.59 -9.23
CA GLU A 187 -0.56 -16.50 -7.98
C GLU A 187 -0.67 -17.81 -7.17
N ARG A 188 -1.89 -18.29 -6.90
CA ARG A 188 -2.13 -19.57 -6.20
C ARG A 188 -1.40 -20.74 -6.85
N ALA A 189 -1.47 -20.84 -8.17
CA ALA A 189 -0.83 -21.90 -8.94
C ALA A 189 0.70 -21.85 -8.90
N SER A 190 1.30 -20.71 -8.55
CA SER A 190 2.75 -20.55 -8.43
C SER A 190 3.33 -21.05 -7.10
N TRP A 191 2.48 -21.35 -6.11
CA TRP A 191 2.93 -21.75 -4.78
C TRP A 191 3.54 -23.17 -4.78
N ALA A 192 4.54 -23.38 -3.92
CA ALA A 192 5.18 -24.69 -3.77
C ALA A 192 4.21 -25.79 -3.32
N THR A 193 3.19 -25.44 -2.54
CA THR A 193 2.10 -26.35 -2.14
C THR A 193 0.76 -25.65 -2.26
N ASN A 194 -0.28 -26.36 -2.70
CA ASN A 194 -1.60 -25.77 -2.90
C ASN A 194 -2.41 -25.72 -1.59
N ASN A 195 -1.92 -25.03 -0.56
CA ASN A 195 -2.57 -24.95 0.76
C ASN A 195 -2.05 -23.73 1.56
N ALA A 196 -2.47 -23.60 2.82
CA ALA A 196 -2.08 -22.51 3.71
C ALA A 196 -0.56 -22.39 3.92
N SER A 197 0.17 -23.52 3.90
CA SER A 197 1.64 -23.50 3.98
C SER A 197 2.26 -22.88 2.73
N GLY A 198 1.72 -23.17 1.54
CA GLY A 198 2.20 -22.56 0.30
C GLY A 198 1.82 -21.09 0.17
N ALA A 199 0.64 -20.69 0.64
CA ALA A 199 0.21 -19.30 0.66
C ALA A 199 1.11 -18.42 1.53
N TYR A 200 1.48 -18.89 2.73
CA TYR A 200 2.45 -18.19 3.58
C TYR A 200 3.89 -18.33 3.08
N GLY A 201 4.23 -19.46 2.47
CA GLY A 201 5.57 -19.72 1.91
C GLY A 201 5.84 -18.98 0.59
N SER A 202 4.84 -18.36 -0.03
CA SER A 202 5.02 -17.56 -1.25
C SER A 202 5.69 -16.22 -0.97
N ASN A 203 6.07 -15.50 -2.02
CA ASN A 203 6.58 -14.13 -1.92
C ASN A 203 5.61 -13.20 -1.19
N LEU A 204 4.30 -13.45 -1.29
CA LEU A 204 3.25 -12.59 -0.74
C LEU A 204 2.99 -12.82 0.76
N LYS A 205 3.49 -13.94 1.31
CA LYS A 205 3.29 -14.34 2.71
C LYS A 205 1.85 -14.18 3.18
N ILE A 206 0.90 -14.77 2.46
CA ILE A 206 -0.54 -14.57 2.72
C ILE A 206 -0.91 -15.24 4.06
N PRO A 207 -1.40 -14.48 5.06
CA PRO A 207 -1.72 -15.02 6.38
C PRO A 207 -3.14 -15.60 6.42
N VAL A 208 -3.36 -16.56 7.32
CA VAL A 208 -4.67 -17.18 7.60
C VAL A 208 -5.55 -16.24 8.42
N ALA A 209 -6.01 -15.17 7.78
CA ALA A 209 -6.67 -14.02 8.39
C ALA A 209 -8.13 -14.28 8.81
N GLY A 210 -8.70 -15.42 8.40
CA GLY A 210 -10.11 -15.76 8.58
C GLY A 210 -11.04 -14.81 7.83
N TYR A 211 -12.29 -14.73 8.29
CA TYR A 211 -13.33 -13.91 7.68
C TYR A 211 -14.26 -13.27 8.71
N ARG A 212 -15.16 -12.41 8.24
CA ARG A 212 -16.28 -11.86 9.00
C ARG A 212 -17.59 -12.40 8.46
N HIS A 213 -18.34 -13.10 9.30
CA HIS A 213 -19.48 -13.89 8.89
C HIS A 213 -20.69 -12.99 8.55
N ARG A 214 -21.34 -13.25 7.41
CA ARG A 214 -22.49 -12.44 6.96
C ARG A 214 -23.68 -12.46 7.92
N THR A 215 -23.92 -13.50 8.71
CA THR A 215 -25.19 -13.59 9.46
C THR A 215 -25.19 -12.85 10.79
N ASP A 216 -24.03 -12.74 11.42
CA ASP A 216 -23.88 -12.24 12.79
C ASP A 216 -22.65 -11.32 12.98
N GLY A 217 -21.86 -11.11 11.92
CA GLY A 217 -20.70 -10.25 11.94
C GLY A 217 -19.53 -10.78 12.78
N ARG A 218 -19.59 -12.05 13.24
CA ARG A 218 -18.52 -12.67 14.02
C ARG A 218 -17.30 -12.97 13.16
N LEU A 219 -16.13 -12.89 13.78
CA LEU A 219 -14.88 -13.27 13.14
C LEU A 219 -14.69 -14.78 13.24
N GLY A 220 -14.61 -15.47 12.10
CA GLY A 220 -14.44 -16.91 12.00
C GLY A 220 -13.07 -17.30 11.46
N ARG A 221 -12.59 -18.51 11.81
CA ARG A 221 -11.41 -19.16 11.21
C ARG A 221 -10.11 -18.35 11.24
N ARG A 222 -9.98 -17.43 12.20
CA ARG A 222 -8.75 -16.66 12.40
C ARG A 222 -7.63 -17.59 12.82
N GLY A 223 -6.51 -17.54 12.12
CA GLY A 223 -5.39 -18.45 12.37
C GLY A 223 -5.54 -19.83 11.71
N GLU A 224 -6.61 -20.06 10.95
CA GLU A 224 -6.91 -21.36 10.34
C GLU A 224 -6.97 -21.30 8.81
N GLU A 225 -7.68 -20.32 8.25
CA GLU A 225 -8.00 -20.26 6.82
C GLU A 225 -7.74 -18.87 6.22
N VAL A 226 -7.49 -18.83 4.90
CA VAL A 226 -7.49 -17.58 4.11
C VAL A 226 -8.79 -17.51 3.33
N HIS A 227 -9.43 -16.36 3.39
CA HIS A 227 -10.56 -15.97 2.53
C HIS A 227 -10.19 -14.64 1.89
N MET A 228 -10.05 -14.61 0.56
CA MET A 228 -9.58 -13.42 -0.16
C MET A 228 -10.42 -13.11 -1.39
N TRP A 229 -11.01 -11.92 -1.43
CA TRP A 229 -11.80 -11.50 -2.58
C TRP A 229 -10.93 -11.28 -3.82
N SER A 230 -11.45 -11.67 -4.97
CA SER A 230 -11.11 -11.04 -6.24
C SER A 230 -12.21 -10.02 -6.61
N ARG A 231 -11.95 -9.14 -7.57
CA ARG A 231 -12.99 -8.25 -8.11
C ARG A 231 -13.90 -8.94 -9.13
N SER A 232 -13.66 -10.20 -9.48
CA SER A 232 -14.46 -10.92 -10.46
C SER A 232 -15.86 -11.25 -9.91
N ALA A 233 -16.91 -10.93 -10.67
CA ALA A 233 -18.28 -11.28 -10.32
C ALA A 233 -18.51 -12.80 -10.45
N GLY A 234 -19.27 -13.39 -9.52
CA GLY A 234 -19.57 -14.82 -9.47
C GLY A 234 -21.07 -15.12 -9.55
N GLY A 235 -21.74 -14.65 -10.61
CA GLY A 235 -23.21 -14.74 -10.72
C GLY A 235 -23.89 -13.83 -9.68
N THR A 236 -24.64 -14.40 -8.75
CA THR A 236 -25.24 -13.66 -7.61
C THR A 236 -24.27 -13.42 -6.47
N GLY A 237 -23.07 -14.03 -6.51
CA GLY A 237 -22.01 -13.89 -5.51
C GLY A 237 -20.80 -13.07 -5.98
N GLY A 238 -19.78 -13.01 -5.13
CA GLY A 238 -18.42 -12.56 -5.48
C GLY A 238 -17.48 -13.75 -5.60
N ARG A 239 -16.44 -13.66 -6.43
CA ARG A 239 -15.41 -14.70 -6.54
C ARG A 239 -14.30 -14.46 -5.52
N HIS A 240 -13.86 -15.53 -4.87
CA HIS A 240 -12.81 -15.47 -3.86
C HIS A 240 -11.93 -16.72 -3.91
N LEU A 241 -10.74 -16.56 -3.34
CA LEU A 241 -9.81 -17.63 -3.06
C LEU A 241 -10.02 -18.14 -1.64
N ASP A 242 -10.30 -19.43 -1.53
CA ASP A 242 -10.27 -20.21 -0.30
C ASP A 242 -8.90 -20.89 -0.15
N VAL A 243 -8.28 -20.78 1.03
CA VAL A 243 -7.06 -21.52 1.35
C VAL A 243 -7.22 -22.22 2.70
N TYR A 244 -7.29 -23.53 2.66
CA TYR A 244 -7.34 -24.42 3.81
C TYR A 244 -5.95 -25.02 4.09
N SER A 245 -5.81 -25.74 5.21
CA SER A 245 -4.57 -26.43 5.56
C SER A 245 -4.15 -27.53 4.56
N HIS A 246 -5.09 -28.07 3.76
CA HIS A 246 -4.84 -29.18 2.85
C HIS A 246 -5.05 -28.86 1.37
N THR A 247 -5.74 -27.75 1.04
CA THR A 247 -6.09 -27.40 -0.34
C THR A 247 -6.34 -25.91 -0.48
N ALA A 248 -6.28 -25.39 -1.71
CA ALA A 248 -6.76 -24.06 -2.06
C ALA A 248 -7.42 -24.07 -3.43
N TYR A 249 -8.48 -23.29 -3.59
CA TYR A 249 -9.27 -23.21 -4.83
C TYR A 249 -10.15 -21.95 -4.85
N PHE A 250 -10.68 -21.60 -6.02
CA PHE A 250 -11.64 -20.52 -6.17
C PHE A 250 -13.09 -20.98 -6.07
N ASN A 251 -13.92 -20.18 -5.42
CA ASN A 251 -15.35 -20.40 -5.35
C ASN A 251 -16.13 -19.08 -5.39
N GLY A 252 -17.46 -19.16 -5.57
CA GLY A 252 -18.37 -18.04 -5.39
C GLY A 252 -18.94 -18.06 -3.98
N ASP A 253 -19.04 -16.88 -3.36
CA ASP A 253 -19.69 -16.73 -2.04
C ASP A 253 -20.62 -15.52 -2.00
N ASN A 254 -21.48 -15.49 -1.00
CA ASN A 254 -22.37 -14.43 -0.63
C ASN A 254 -21.59 -13.14 -0.37
N ARG A 255 -21.94 -12.08 -1.11
CA ARG A 255 -21.22 -10.80 -1.12
C ARG A 255 -21.19 -10.10 0.24
N ALA A 256 -22.11 -10.46 1.15
CA ALA A 256 -22.18 -9.94 2.51
C ALA A 256 -21.11 -10.49 3.46
N HIS A 257 -20.32 -11.50 3.07
CA HIS A 257 -19.15 -11.89 3.86
C HIS A 257 -18.05 -10.81 3.79
N GLY A 258 -17.31 -10.67 4.89
CA GLY A 258 -16.12 -9.83 4.96
C GLY A 258 -14.86 -10.66 4.75
N PHE A 259 -14.16 -10.48 3.63
CA PHE A 259 -12.90 -11.19 3.31
C PHE A 259 -11.74 -10.22 3.10
N SER A 260 -10.52 -10.74 3.23
CA SER A 260 -9.30 -9.96 3.05
C SER A 260 -9.10 -9.55 1.59
N ILE A 261 -8.31 -8.50 1.39
CA ILE A 261 -7.94 -7.99 0.08
C ILE A 261 -6.43 -7.76 0.03
N ARG A 262 -5.84 -8.13 -1.10
CA ARG A 262 -4.45 -7.90 -1.44
C ARG A 262 -4.39 -7.27 -2.83
N CYS A 263 -3.95 -6.02 -2.93
CA CYS A 263 -3.95 -5.31 -4.20
C CYS A 263 -2.78 -5.73 -5.10
N ILE A 264 -3.04 -5.76 -6.41
CA ILE A 264 -2.08 -6.04 -7.47
C ILE A 264 -1.86 -4.76 -8.28
N LYS A 265 -0.64 -4.54 -8.77
CA LYS A 265 -0.33 -3.43 -9.69
C LYS A 265 -0.97 -3.69 -11.05
N ASP A 266 -1.55 -2.65 -11.66
CA ASP A 266 -2.20 -2.73 -12.98
C ASP A 266 -1.25 -3.05 -14.13
#